data_AF-A0A2E2NAL1-F1
#
_entry.id   AF-A0A2E2NAL1-F1
#
_cell.length_a   1.000
_cell.length_b   1.000
_cell.length_c   1.000
_cell.angle_alpha   90.00
_cell.angle_beta   90.00
_cell.angle_gamma   90.00
#
_symmetry.space_group_name_H-M   'P 1'
#
loop_
_entity.id
_entity.type
_entity.pdbx_description
1 polymer ?
#
loop_
_entity_poly.entity_id
_entity_poly.type
_entity_poly.pdbx_seq_one_letter_code
_entity_poly.pdbx_strand_id
1 'polypeptide(L)'
;MLCAFSHYFPPFVERFLDQGRMLRRRFREETVTDVLMGGLITAGGGRLIVEFPDEPVTGADMEWNFVDIRTSTFFRLMLQAKQAYGDGSIWTRHCYRELLHTSGSGGKFQAEALCDTARLPRSATYPLYIFYHAAHTCEMARRSGNTLIAGINIADGFVIEKLVKAATTRTLRTSNKSLRVIAPKLAPLSTLFCPATIAPVSPFALAPGAASSPMYFGVSAGRRVLGIAMPPTPASVRARVLDLREAALSESANLAEQSGGALPDVPEVSERIPDDVQAVLNRREGAEPMPGLNRWRLTFVSASPASSDEE
;
A
#
# COMPACT_ATOMS: atom_id res chain seq x y z
N MET A 1 10.46 -9.09 -8.22
CA MET A 1 10.48 -9.40 -6.77
C MET A 1 9.29 -8.82 -6.05
N LEU A 2 8.98 -7.53 -6.23
CA LEU A 2 7.83 -6.90 -5.57
C LEU A 2 6.48 -7.58 -5.86
N CYS A 3 6.25 -8.06 -7.08
CA CYS A 3 5.04 -8.84 -7.40
C CYS A 3 5.01 -10.23 -6.71
N ALA A 4 6.15 -10.91 -6.61
CA ALA A 4 6.22 -12.15 -5.84
C ALA A 4 5.97 -11.87 -4.35
N PHE A 5 6.60 -10.83 -3.80
CA PHE A 5 6.40 -10.37 -2.43
C PHE A 5 4.92 -10.07 -2.15
N SER A 6 4.22 -9.38 -3.05
CA SER A 6 2.80 -9.04 -2.85
C SER A 6 1.86 -10.26 -2.85
N HIS A 7 2.31 -11.41 -3.37
CA HIS A 7 1.58 -12.69 -3.26
C HIS A 7 1.97 -13.52 -2.03
N TYR A 8 3.24 -13.52 -1.63
CA TYR A 8 3.73 -14.36 -0.52
C TYR A 8 3.63 -13.70 0.85
N PHE A 9 3.72 -12.37 0.91
CA PHE A 9 3.70 -11.65 2.18
C PHE A 9 2.32 -11.63 2.85
N PRO A 10 1.18 -11.49 2.15
CA PRO A 10 -0.13 -11.54 2.81
C PRO A 10 -0.41 -12.86 3.57
N PRO A 11 -0.18 -14.06 3.00
CA PRO A 11 -0.33 -15.31 3.77
C PRO A 11 0.61 -15.45 4.96
N PHE A 12 1.78 -14.79 4.94
CA PHE A 12 2.65 -14.70 6.11
C PHE A 12 2.01 -13.82 7.21
N VAL A 13 1.53 -12.63 6.86
CA VAL A 13 0.86 -11.71 7.82
C VAL A 13 -0.38 -12.32 8.45
N GLU A 14 -1.19 -13.05 7.68
CA GLU A 14 -2.36 -13.78 8.20
C GLU A 14 -1.98 -14.67 9.39
N ARG A 15 -0.96 -15.51 9.19
CA ARG A 15 -0.50 -16.48 10.19
C ARG A 15 0.18 -15.78 11.37
N PHE A 16 1.01 -14.77 11.09
CA PHE A 16 1.70 -13.99 12.12
C PHE A 16 0.71 -13.31 13.08
N LEU A 17 -0.31 -12.66 12.54
CA LEU A 17 -1.33 -12.00 13.35
C LEU A 17 -2.20 -12.99 14.14
N ASP A 18 -2.47 -14.17 13.59
CA ASP A 18 -3.27 -15.18 14.28
C ASP A 18 -2.50 -15.83 15.44
N GLN A 19 -1.19 -16.10 15.27
CA GLN A 19 -0.32 -16.50 16.37
C GLN A 19 -0.33 -15.49 17.52
N GLY A 20 -0.35 -14.19 17.18
CA GLY A 20 -0.47 -13.11 18.16
C GLY A 20 -1.74 -13.14 19.01
N ARG A 21 -2.81 -13.82 18.57
CA ARG A 21 -4.06 -13.95 19.35
C ARG A 21 -3.93 -14.86 20.56
N MET A 22 -3.00 -15.82 20.52
CA MET A 22 -2.70 -16.73 21.63
C MET A 22 -1.83 -16.05 22.71
N LEU A 23 -1.27 -14.89 22.41
CA LEU A 23 -0.41 -14.16 23.34
C LEU A 23 -1.24 -13.27 24.27
N ARG A 24 -0.75 -13.08 25.50
CA ARG A 24 -1.35 -12.15 26.48
C ARG A 24 -1.41 -10.72 25.96
N ARG A 25 -0.44 -10.33 25.12
CA ARG A 25 -0.40 -9.05 24.41
C ARG A 25 -0.32 -9.35 22.91
N ARG A 26 -1.34 -8.92 22.16
CA ARG A 26 -1.39 -9.08 20.70
C ARG A 26 -0.33 -8.19 20.03
N PHE A 27 0.13 -8.62 18.85
CA PHE A 27 0.98 -7.76 18.00
C PHE A 27 0.22 -6.49 17.64
N ARG A 28 0.95 -5.38 17.67
CA ARG A 28 0.43 -4.07 17.27
C ARG A 28 0.58 -3.90 15.77
N GLU A 29 -0.22 -2.98 15.22
CA GLU A 29 -0.17 -2.57 13.82
C GLU A 29 1.23 -2.10 13.40
N GLU A 30 1.91 -1.34 14.27
CA GLU A 30 3.30 -0.88 14.09
C GLU A 30 4.25 -2.05 13.81
N THR A 31 4.11 -3.17 14.53
CA THR A 31 4.95 -4.35 14.33
C THR A 31 4.77 -4.99 12.96
N VAL A 32 3.53 -5.06 12.45
CA VAL A 32 3.26 -5.60 11.11
C VAL A 32 3.83 -4.68 10.05
N THR A 33 3.70 -3.36 10.26
CA THR A 33 4.30 -2.35 9.40
C THR A 33 5.82 -2.49 9.36
N ASP A 34 6.51 -2.63 10.49
CA ASP A 34 7.97 -2.82 10.52
C ASP A 34 8.41 -4.07 9.74
N VAL A 35 7.66 -5.18 9.88
CA VAL A 35 7.94 -6.42 9.15
C VAL A 35 7.67 -6.26 7.64
N LEU A 36 6.64 -5.50 7.25
CA LEU A 36 6.38 -5.12 5.85
C LEU A 36 7.57 -4.33 5.29
N MET A 37 8.08 -3.34 6.02
CA MET A 37 9.24 -2.54 5.63
C MET A 37 10.48 -3.43 5.42
N GLY A 38 10.80 -4.29 6.38
CA GLY A 38 11.92 -5.24 6.26
C GLY A 38 11.78 -6.22 5.09
N GLY A 39 10.56 -6.69 4.84
CA GLY A 39 10.24 -7.54 3.70
C GLY A 39 10.44 -6.83 2.35
N LEU A 40 10.02 -5.56 2.26
CA LEU A 40 10.20 -4.74 1.06
C LEU A 40 11.68 -4.45 0.78
N ILE A 41 12.50 -4.22 1.80
CA ILE A 41 13.98 -4.07 1.66
C ILE A 41 14.56 -5.28 0.94
N THR A 42 14.22 -6.46 1.43
CA THR A 42 14.71 -7.73 0.88
C THR A 42 14.20 -7.94 -0.55
N ALA A 43 12.91 -7.64 -0.81
CA ALA A 43 12.30 -7.77 -2.13
C ALA A 43 12.74 -6.69 -3.13
N GLY A 44 13.28 -5.56 -2.67
CA GLY A 44 13.68 -4.43 -3.50
C GLY A 44 14.98 -4.66 -4.28
N GLY A 45 15.76 -5.70 -3.95
CA GLY A 45 16.95 -6.08 -4.72
C GLY A 45 18.01 -4.98 -4.86
N GLY A 46 18.16 -4.14 -3.84
CA GLY A 46 19.06 -2.97 -3.88
C GLY A 46 18.58 -1.81 -4.75
N ARG A 47 17.34 -1.85 -5.28
CA ARG A 47 16.70 -0.74 -6.03
C ARG A 47 15.67 0.00 -5.19
N LEU A 48 15.81 -0.11 -3.88
CA LEU A 48 14.92 0.44 -2.88
C LEU A 48 15.78 1.05 -1.78
N ILE A 49 15.50 2.31 -1.47
CA ILE A 49 16.15 3.04 -0.37
C ILE A 49 15.12 3.13 0.76
N VAL A 50 15.54 2.84 1.99
CA VAL A 50 14.66 2.96 3.16
C VAL A 50 15.25 3.97 4.13
N GLU A 51 14.40 4.87 4.57
CA GLU A 51 14.73 5.89 5.55
C GLU A 51 13.81 5.72 6.76
N PHE A 52 14.41 5.76 7.95
CA PHE A 52 13.76 5.47 9.22
C PHE A 52 13.37 6.78 9.91
N PRO A 53 12.19 6.85 10.56
CA PRO A 53 11.83 8.02 11.34
C PRO A 53 12.61 8.10 12.66
N ASP A 54 12.84 9.32 13.14
CA ASP A 54 13.45 9.56 14.46
C ASP A 54 12.41 9.42 15.59
N GLU A 55 11.14 9.78 15.31
CA GLU A 55 10.02 9.67 16.25
C GLU A 55 8.67 9.58 15.50
N PRO A 56 7.72 8.70 15.91
CA PRO A 56 6.43 8.55 15.23
C PRO A 56 5.48 9.69 15.60
N VAL A 57 5.58 10.82 14.90
CA VAL A 57 4.64 11.94 15.03
C VAL A 57 4.07 12.27 13.65
N THR A 58 3.11 11.51 13.14
CA THR A 58 2.18 11.99 12.09
C THR A 58 0.97 11.07 11.89
N GLY A 59 -0.07 11.57 11.21
CA GLY A 59 -1.27 10.82 10.79
C GLY A 59 -1.12 10.02 9.49
N ALA A 60 0.10 9.62 9.10
CA ALA A 60 0.34 8.53 8.14
C ALA A 60 1.56 7.74 8.59
N ASP A 61 1.50 6.42 8.50
CA ASP A 61 2.53 5.54 9.04
C ASP A 61 3.72 5.37 8.09
N MET A 62 3.48 5.50 6.77
CA MET A 62 4.47 5.26 5.73
C MET A 62 4.32 6.23 4.55
N GLU A 63 5.43 6.44 3.84
CA GLU A 63 5.52 7.13 2.55
C GLU A 63 6.25 6.23 1.55
N TRP A 64 5.63 5.95 0.41
CA TRP A 64 6.23 5.18 -0.68
C TRP A 64 6.44 6.10 -1.88
N ASN A 65 7.69 6.40 -2.20
CA ASN A 65 8.12 7.21 -3.33
C ASN A 65 8.49 6.30 -4.50
N PHE A 66 7.94 6.58 -5.67
CA PHE A 66 8.31 5.92 -6.92
C PHE A 66 9.03 6.93 -7.80
N VAL A 67 10.22 6.56 -8.24
CA VAL A 67 11.12 7.41 -9.04
C VAL A 67 11.53 6.66 -10.30
N ASP A 68 11.51 7.34 -11.44
CA ASP A 68 12.29 6.93 -12.61
C ASP A 68 13.41 7.95 -12.83
N ILE A 69 14.65 7.55 -12.56
CA ILE A 69 15.81 8.46 -12.62
C ILE A 69 16.02 8.96 -14.05
N ARG A 70 15.74 8.13 -15.06
CA ARG A 70 16.03 8.47 -16.45
C ARG A 70 15.11 9.56 -16.97
N THR A 71 13.82 9.45 -16.65
CA THR A 71 12.83 10.45 -17.06
C THR A 71 12.66 11.56 -16.03
N SER A 72 13.38 11.50 -14.90
CA SER A 72 13.23 12.40 -13.75
C SER A 72 11.78 12.50 -13.24
N THR A 73 11.01 11.42 -13.38
CA THR A 73 9.60 11.40 -12.99
C THR A 73 9.40 10.89 -11.57
N PHE A 74 8.33 11.35 -10.93
CA PHE A 74 8.05 11.09 -9.53
C PHE A 74 6.55 10.92 -9.22
N PHE A 75 6.24 9.96 -8.36
CA PHE A 75 4.91 9.77 -7.79
C PHE A 75 5.02 9.23 -6.35
N ARG A 76 4.23 9.78 -5.43
CA ARG A 76 4.25 9.45 -3.99
C ARG A 76 2.93 8.85 -3.55
N LEU A 77 3.01 7.81 -2.73
CA LEU A 77 1.88 7.29 -1.97
C LEU A 77 2.09 7.59 -0.49
N MET A 78 1.07 8.16 0.14
CA MET A 78 0.99 8.35 1.59
C MET A 78 0.11 7.25 2.15
N LEU A 79 0.64 6.43 3.06
CA LEU A 79 -0.06 5.25 3.53
C LEU A 79 -0.34 5.30 5.03
N GLN A 80 -1.58 5.00 5.39
CA GLN A 80 -1.99 4.72 6.77
C GLN A 80 -2.34 3.24 6.87
N ALA A 81 -1.72 2.54 7.82
CA ALA A 81 -2.08 1.18 8.15
C ALA A 81 -3.28 1.15 9.11
N LYS A 82 -4.10 0.09 9.02
CA LYS A 82 -5.11 -0.28 10.02
C LYS A 82 -5.22 -1.79 10.17
N GLN A 83 -5.21 -2.28 11.41
CA GLN A 83 -5.46 -3.70 11.71
C GLN A 83 -6.94 -3.99 12.03
N ALA A 84 -7.48 -5.05 11.44
CA ALA A 84 -8.81 -5.57 11.78
C ALA A 84 -8.78 -6.43 13.05
N TYR A 85 -9.82 -6.29 13.87
CA TYR A 85 -10.01 -7.05 15.10
C TYR A 85 -11.40 -7.70 15.14
N GLY A 86 -11.46 -8.93 15.61
CA GLY A 86 -12.70 -9.64 15.87
C GLY A 86 -12.42 -11.00 16.48
N ASP A 87 -13.34 -11.47 17.33
CA ASP A 87 -13.24 -12.76 17.99
C ASP A 87 -14.50 -13.63 17.76
N GLY A 88 -15.43 -13.17 16.93
CA GLY A 88 -16.68 -13.87 16.62
C GLY A 88 -16.58 -14.78 15.41
N SER A 89 -17.62 -15.60 15.19
CA SER A 89 -17.72 -16.50 14.02
C SER A 89 -18.20 -15.83 12.73
N ILE A 90 -18.49 -14.53 12.78
CA ILE A 90 -19.03 -13.76 11.67
C ILE A 90 -18.00 -12.71 11.26
N TRP A 91 -17.22 -13.00 10.21
CA TRP A 91 -16.12 -12.14 9.76
C TRP A 91 -16.57 -10.72 9.41
N THR A 92 -17.79 -10.54 8.88
CA THR A 92 -18.33 -9.22 8.51
C THR A 92 -18.50 -8.28 9.71
N ARG A 93 -18.57 -8.82 10.94
CA ARG A 93 -18.63 -8.05 12.19
C ARG A 93 -17.27 -7.66 12.75
N HIS A 94 -16.18 -8.19 12.20
CA HIS A 94 -14.84 -7.77 12.58
C HIS A 94 -14.64 -6.33 12.13
N CYS A 95 -13.83 -5.57 12.87
CA CYS A 95 -13.76 -4.13 12.68
C CYS A 95 -12.37 -3.55 12.90
N TYR A 96 -12.14 -2.40 12.28
CA TYR A 96 -10.95 -1.58 12.50
C TYR A 96 -11.25 -0.60 13.62
N ARG A 97 -10.81 -0.94 14.84
CA ARG A 97 -11.09 -0.14 16.05
C ARG A 97 -10.62 1.31 15.89
N GLU A 98 -9.44 1.46 15.30
CA GLU A 98 -8.73 2.73 15.14
C GLU A 98 -8.99 3.45 13.81
N LEU A 99 -10.01 3.06 13.03
CA LEU A 99 -10.28 3.73 11.75
C LEU A 99 -10.79 5.17 11.92
N LEU A 100 -11.53 5.42 12.99
CA LEU A 100 -12.04 6.76 13.35
C LEU A 100 -11.15 7.46 14.38
N HIS A 101 -9.87 7.08 14.49
CA HIS A 101 -8.96 7.77 15.39
C HIS A 101 -8.70 9.21 14.92
N THR A 102 -8.56 10.10 15.89
CA THR A 102 -8.21 11.50 15.66
C THR A 102 -6.72 11.71 15.84
N SER A 103 -6.15 12.64 15.09
CA SER A 103 -4.78 13.09 15.28
C SER A 103 -4.73 13.98 16.53
N GLY A 104 -4.41 13.39 17.68
CA GLY A 104 -4.42 14.07 18.98
C GLY A 104 -5.81 14.17 19.63
N SER A 105 -5.86 14.73 20.84
CA SER A 105 -7.10 14.89 21.61
C SER A 105 -8.00 15.95 20.98
N GLY A 106 -9.13 15.53 20.40
CA GLY A 106 -10.11 16.43 19.77
C GLY A 106 -9.69 16.97 18.39
N GLY A 107 -8.62 16.43 17.79
CA GLY A 107 -8.15 16.83 16.47
C GLY A 107 -8.99 16.23 15.33
N LYS A 108 -8.61 16.58 14.09
CA LYS A 108 -9.18 15.99 12.87
C LYS A 108 -8.98 14.48 12.82
N PHE A 109 -9.80 13.76 12.06
CA PHE A 109 -9.59 12.33 11.82
C PHE A 109 -8.24 12.09 11.13
N GLN A 110 -7.57 10.98 11.46
CA GLN A 110 -6.33 10.58 10.77
C GLN A 110 -6.55 10.47 9.26
N ALA A 111 -7.70 9.93 8.84
CA ALA A 111 -8.08 9.85 7.42
C ALA A 111 -8.16 11.23 6.74
N GLU A 112 -8.66 12.24 7.46
CA GLU A 112 -8.71 13.62 6.97
C GLU A 112 -7.31 14.22 6.90
N ALA A 113 -6.49 14.07 7.93
CA ALA A 113 -5.11 14.57 7.94
C ALA A 113 -4.26 13.96 6.82
N LEU A 114 -4.43 12.66 6.55
CA LEU A 114 -3.79 11.95 5.44
C LEU A 114 -4.18 12.56 4.09
N CYS A 115 -5.49 12.75 3.86
CA CYS A 115 -6.01 13.29 2.62
C CYS A 115 -5.69 14.78 2.43
N ASP A 116 -5.72 15.58 3.49
CA ASP A 116 -5.31 16.99 3.47
C ASP A 116 -3.85 17.14 3.05
N THR A 117 -2.98 16.23 3.48
CA THR A 117 -1.58 16.20 3.05
C THR A 117 -1.46 15.90 1.55
N ALA A 118 -2.25 14.96 1.02
CA ALA A 118 -2.26 14.63 -0.40
C ALA A 118 -2.93 15.69 -1.29
N ARG A 119 -3.79 16.55 -0.72
CA ARG A 119 -4.42 17.67 -1.42
C ARG A 119 -3.50 18.87 -1.62
N LEU A 120 -2.31 18.87 -1.03
CA LEU A 120 -1.40 20.01 -1.16
C LEU A 120 -1.08 20.28 -2.64
N PRO A 121 -1.19 21.53 -3.11
CA PRO A 121 -0.99 21.86 -4.52
C PRO A 121 0.37 21.41 -5.05
N ARG A 122 0.42 20.94 -6.30
CA ARG A 122 1.63 20.47 -6.99
C ARG A 122 2.33 19.26 -6.34
N SER A 123 1.66 18.57 -5.43
CA SER A 123 2.16 17.29 -4.92
C SER A 123 1.66 16.17 -5.83
N ALA A 124 2.58 15.42 -6.47
CA ALA A 124 2.24 14.16 -7.15
C ALA A 124 2.03 13.05 -6.11
N THR A 125 1.16 13.31 -5.14
CA THR A 125 0.99 12.52 -3.91
C THR A 125 -0.44 12.01 -3.80
N TYR A 126 -0.60 10.72 -3.49
CA TYR A 126 -1.91 10.10 -3.36
C TYR A 126 -2.06 9.32 -2.05
N PRO A 127 -3.20 9.43 -1.34
CA PRO A 127 -3.41 8.74 -0.07
C PRO A 127 -3.97 7.33 -0.29
N LEU A 128 -3.41 6.34 0.40
CA LEU A 128 -3.91 4.97 0.44
C LEU A 128 -3.99 4.46 1.88
N TYR A 129 -4.84 3.45 2.08
CA TYR A 129 -4.83 2.65 3.30
C TYR A 129 -4.21 1.28 3.04
N ILE A 130 -3.47 0.76 4.02
CA ILE A 130 -3.08 -0.64 4.11
C ILE A 130 -3.88 -1.27 5.25
N PHE A 131 -4.54 -2.39 4.98
CA PHE A 131 -5.35 -3.10 5.96
C PHE A 131 -4.77 -4.48 6.26
N TYR A 132 -4.66 -4.80 7.55
CA TYR A 132 -4.13 -6.08 8.01
C TYR A 132 -5.22 -6.99 8.58
N HIS A 133 -5.16 -8.27 8.22
CA HIS A 133 -6.13 -9.28 8.65
C HIS A 133 -5.44 -10.53 9.18
N ALA A 134 -5.97 -11.11 10.26
CA ALA A 134 -5.50 -12.38 10.80
C ALA A 134 -6.12 -13.57 10.05
N ALA A 135 -5.42 -14.72 10.07
CA ALA A 135 -5.81 -15.93 9.35
C ALA A 135 -7.26 -16.34 9.61
N HIS A 136 -7.72 -16.35 10.86
CA HIS A 136 -9.10 -16.71 11.17
C HIS A 136 -10.13 -15.83 10.43
N THR A 137 -9.85 -14.53 10.24
CA THR A 137 -10.75 -13.60 9.52
C THR A 137 -10.75 -13.92 8.03
N CYS A 138 -9.56 -14.10 7.44
CA CYS A 138 -9.40 -14.44 6.03
C CYS A 138 -10.04 -15.79 5.70
N GLU A 139 -9.84 -16.82 6.53
CA GLU A 139 -10.44 -18.14 6.34
C GLU A 139 -11.97 -18.10 6.41
N MET A 140 -12.55 -17.36 7.36
CA MET A 140 -14.00 -17.19 7.44
C MET A 140 -14.56 -16.45 6.22
N ALA A 141 -13.87 -15.41 5.75
CA ALA A 141 -14.23 -14.70 4.53
C ALA A 141 -14.23 -15.65 3.31
N ARG A 142 -13.15 -16.43 3.14
CA ARG A 142 -13.01 -17.44 2.07
C ARG A 142 -14.12 -18.48 2.10
N ARG A 143 -14.43 -19.03 3.29
CA ARG A 143 -15.56 -19.97 3.47
C ARG A 143 -16.91 -19.37 3.12
N SER A 144 -17.05 -18.04 3.24
CA SER A 144 -18.25 -17.30 2.86
C SER A 144 -18.26 -16.90 1.38
N GLY A 145 -17.29 -17.34 0.58
CA GLY A 145 -17.16 -17.00 -0.84
C GLY A 145 -16.38 -15.70 -1.13
N ASN A 146 -15.87 -14.99 -0.12
CA ASN A 146 -15.06 -13.79 -0.33
C ASN A 146 -13.57 -14.15 -0.32
N THR A 147 -12.95 -14.13 -1.51
CA THR A 147 -11.51 -14.43 -1.70
C THR A 147 -10.64 -13.18 -1.76
N LEU A 148 -11.24 -11.98 -1.74
CA LEU A 148 -10.52 -10.70 -1.83
C LEU A 148 -9.81 -10.33 -0.53
N ILE A 149 -10.34 -10.76 0.61
CA ILE A 149 -9.73 -10.51 1.92
C ILE A 149 -8.50 -11.41 2.10
N ALA A 150 -7.35 -10.78 2.17
CA ALA A 150 -6.05 -11.39 2.42
C ALA A 150 -5.40 -10.75 3.64
N GLY A 151 -4.28 -11.31 4.12
CA GLY A 151 -3.55 -10.74 5.26
C GLY A 151 -3.18 -9.28 5.11
N ILE A 152 -3.04 -8.82 3.86
CA ILE A 152 -2.85 -7.44 3.51
C ILE A 152 -3.74 -7.09 2.33
N ASN A 153 -4.50 -6.03 2.48
CA ASN A 153 -5.22 -5.38 1.41
C ASN A 153 -4.89 -3.89 1.38
N ILE A 154 -5.17 -3.24 0.25
CA ILE A 154 -5.08 -1.79 0.09
C ILE A 154 -6.45 -1.20 -0.24
N ALA A 155 -6.64 0.08 0.07
CA ALA A 155 -7.83 0.81 -0.31
C ALA A 155 -7.52 2.28 -0.63
N ASP A 156 -8.40 2.90 -1.41
CA ASP A 156 -8.35 4.33 -1.73
C ASP A 156 -8.56 5.20 -0.48
N GLY A 157 -7.63 6.12 -0.20
CA GLY A 157 -7.66 6.97 0.98
C GLY A 157 -8.82 7.96 1.00
N PHE A 158 -9.20 8.52 -0.14
CA PHE A 158 -10.33 9.46 -0.23
C PHE A 158 -11.68 8.76 -0.04
N VAL A 159 -11.81 7.52 -0.52
CA VAL A 159 -12.98 6.67 -0.24
C VAL A 159 -13.12 6.42 1.26
N ILE A 160 -12.01 6.08 1.94
CA ILE A 160 -12.02 5.87 3.38
C ILE A 160 -12.32 7.17 4.13
N GLU A 161 -11.71 8.30 3.76
CA GLU A 161 -12.01 9.61 4.36
C GLU A 161 -13.48 9.96 4.25
N LYS A 162 -14.11 9.76 3.09
CA LYS A 162 -15.54 10.00 2.89
C LYS A 162 -16.38 9.13 3.83
N LEU A 163 -16.04 7.85 3.96
CA LEU A 163 -16.70 6.91 4.87
C LEU A 163 -16.52 7.29 6.34
N VAL A 164 -15.35 7.80 6.72
CA VAL A 164 -15.06 8.30 8.07
C VAL A 164 -15.84 9.58 8.38
N LYS A 165 -15.88 10.54 7.44
CA LYS A 165 -16.63 11.80 7.57
C LYS A 165 -18.14 11.58 7.63
N ALA A 166 -18.66 10.59 6.90
CA ALA A 166 -20.08 10.22 6.93
C ALA A 166 -20.52 9.59 8.27
N ALA A 167 -19.58 9.17 9.14
CA ALA A 167 -19.88 8.51 10.41
C ALA A 167 -20.31 9.50 11.52
N THR A 168 -21.42 10.21 11.30
CA THR A 168 -21.96 11.24 12.20
C THR A 168 -22.70 10.64 13.41
N THR A 169 -23.40 9.51 13.22
CA THR A 169 -24.16 8.83 14.28
C THR A 169 -23.41 7.64 14.89
N ARG A 170 -23.76 7.24 16.11
CA ARG A 170 -23.14 6.07 16.78
C ARG A 170 -23.29 4.77 15.97
N THR A 171 -24.43 4.58 15.33
CA THR A 171 -24.71 3.42 14.47
C THR A 171 -23.77 3.40 13.27
N LEU A 172 -23.63 4.53 12.58
CA LEU A 172 -22.72 4.66 11.43
C LEU A 172 -21.26 4.50 11.86
N ARG A 173 -20.86 5.03 13.02
CA ARG A 173 -19.50 4.83 13.55
C ARG A 173 -19.15 3.36 13.81
N THR A 174 -20.13 2.55 14.17
CA THR A 174 -19.92 1.12 14.39
C THR A 174 -19.94 0.36 13.07
N SER A 175 -20.92 0.67 12.20
CA SER A 175 -21.08 0.04 10.89
C SER A 175 -19.90 0.31 9.96
N ASN A 176 -19.47 1.58 9.86
CA ASN A 176 -18.42 2.01 8.93
C ASN A 176 -17.04 1.44 9.30
N LYS A 177 -16.81 1.07 10.57
CA LYS A 177 -15.58 0.38 10.99
C LYS A 177 -15.57 -1.11 10.63
N SER A 178 -16.70 -1.69 10.25
CA SER A 178 -16.83 -3.14 10.06
C SER A 178 -16.31 -3.60 8.69
N LEU A 179 -15.83 -4.84 8.64
CA LEU A 179 -15.43 -5.49 7.40
C LEU A 179 -16.60 -5.63 6.43
N ARG A 180 -17.85 -5.69 6.91
CA ARG A 180 -19.04 -5.64 6.04
C ARG A 180 -19.00 -4.46 5.06
N VAL A 181 -18.63 -3.29 5.55
CA VAL A 181 -18.66 -2.03 4.78
C VAL A 181 -17.35 -1.81 4.03
N ILE A 182 -16.22 -2.23 4.61
CA ILE A 182 -14.90 -1.94 4.05
C ILE A 182 -14.44 -2.99 3.05
N ALA A 183 -14.80 -4.28 3.23
CA ALA A 183 -14.35 -5.36 2.35
C ALA A 183 -14.60 -5.13 0.85
N PRO A 184 -15.75 -4.57 0.40
CA PRO A 184 -15.96 -4.26 -1.02
C PRO A 184 -15.01 -3.20 -1.59
N LYS A 185 -14.30 -2.46 -0.73
CA LYS A 185 -13.39 -1.37 -1.09
C LYS A 185 -11.92 -1.80 -1.05
N LEU A 186 -11.68 -3.07 -0.68
CA LEU A 186 -10.35 -3.63 -0.54
C LEU A 186 -9.88 -4.23 -1.87
N ALA A 187 -8.63 -3.97 -2.22
CA ALA A 187 -7.91 -4.66 -3.27
C ALA A 187 -6.71 -5.41 -2.69
N PRO A 188 -6.23 -6.47 -3.35
CA PRO A 188 -5.00 -7.13 -2.93
C PRO A 188 -3.78 -6.23 -3.14
N LEU A 189 -2.74 -6.41 -2.33
CA LEU A 189 -1.47 -5.69 -2.49
C LEU A 189 -0.84 -5.89 -3.89
N SER A 190 -1.14 -7.02 -4.53
CA SER A 190 -0.69 -7.32 -5.90
C SER A 190 -1.19 -6.31 -6.92
N THR A 191 -2.34 -5.65 -6.70
CA THR A 191 -2.85 -4.60 -7.59
C THR A 191 -1.84 -3.46 -7.75
N LEU A 192 -1.05 -3.15 -6.72
CA LEU A 192 -0.05 -2.09 -6.80
C LEU A 192 1.27 -2.55 -7.44
N PHE A 193 1.72 -3.78 -7.16
CA PHE A 193 3.07 -4.23 -7.53
C PHE A 193 3.15 -5.15 -8.74
N CYS A 194 2.08 -5.84 -9.11
CA CYS A 194 2.04 -6.76 -10.24
C CYS A 194 1.56 -6.05 -11.52
N PRO A 195 2.27 -6.21 -12.65
CA PRO A 195 1.72 -5.83 -13.95
C PRO A 195 0.55 -6.75 -14.32
N ALA A 196 -0.44 -6.22 -15.04
CA ALA A 196 -1.58 -7.01 -15.56
C ALA A 196 -1.14 -8.18 -16.47
N THR A 197 0.07 -8.12 -17.03
CA THR A 197 0.62 -9.07 -18.00
C THR A 197 1.51 -10.17 -17.39
N ILE A 198 1.68 -10.21 -16.06
CA ILE A 198 2.53 -11.22 -15.40
C ILE A 198 1.69 -12.10 -14.49
N ALA A 199 1.59 -13.39 -14.85
CA ALA A 199 1.11 -14.43 -13.95
C ALA A 199 2.25 -14.88 -13.01
N PRO A 200 1.98 -15.15 -11.71
CA PRO A 200 3.00 -15.59 -10.78
C PRO A 200 3.56 -16.95 -11.19
N VAL A 201 4.88 -17.04 -11.34
CA VAL A 201 5.59 -18.31 -11.50
C VAL A 201 5.91 -18.84 -10.09
N SER A 202 5.50 -20.08 -9.81
CA SER A 202 5.85 -20.81 -8.58
C SER A 202 7.38 -20.82 -8.37
N PRO A 203 7.91 -20.74 -7.13
CA PRO A 203 9.31 -20.42 -6.94
C PRO A 203 10.21 -21.59 -7.33
N PHE A 204 11.18 -21.33 -8.21
CA PHE A 204 12.47 -22.02 -8.15
C PHE A 204 13.36 -21.28 -7.15
N ALA A 205 13.79 -22.01 -6.13
CA ALA A 205 14.99 -21.81 -5.31
C ALA A 205 15.04 -20.60 -4.34
N LEU A 206 14.65 -20.85 -3.09
CA LEU A 206 15.45 -20.41 -1.94
C LEU A 206 16.44 -21.54 -1.61
N ALA A 207 17.47 -21.72 -2.44
CA ALA A 207 18.63 -22.55 -2.10
C ALA A 207 19.71 -21.64 -1.49
N PRO A 208 20.29 -21.97 -0.32
CA PRO A 208 21.37 -21.17 0.25
C PRO A 208 22.63 -21.29 -0.63
N GLY A 209 23.23 -20.16 -1.01
CA GLY A 209 24.59 -20.13 -1.56
C GLY A 209 24.76 -19.63 -3.01
N ALA A 210 23.71 -19.20 -3.70
CA ALA A 210 23.86 -18.56 -5.02
C ALA A 210 23.47 -17.08 -4.93
N ALA A 211 24.35 -16.19 -5.39
CA ALA A 211 23.99 -14.81 -5.71
C ALA A 211 23.05 -14.82 -6.93
N SER A 212 21.79 -15.19 -6.72
CA SER A 212 20.79 -15.30 -7.77
C SER A 212 20.08 -13.95 -7.92
N SER A 213 20.45 -13.18 -8.94
CA SER A 213 19.56 -12.13 -9.46
C SER A 213 18.26 -12.81 -9.92
N PRO A 214 17.10 -12.52 -9.34
CA PRO A 214 15.88 -13.22 -9.70
C PRO A 214 15.43 -12.76 -11.08
N MET A 215 15.59 -13.66 -12.06
CA MET A 215 15.08 -13.51 -13.41
C MET A 215 13.57 -13.76 -13.42
N TYR A 216 12.81 -12.88 -14.08
CA TYR A 216 11.36 -13.01 -14.23
C TYR A 216 10.99 -13.33 -15.67
N PHE A 217 9.96 -14.16 -15.82
CA PHE A 217 9.25 -14.36 -17.08
C PHE A 217 8.10 -13.36 -17.15
N GLY A 218 8.19 -12.37 -18.03
CA GLY A 218 7.07 -11.52 -18.42
C GLY A 218 6.58 -11.88 -19.82
N VAL A 219 5.34 -11.55 -20.16
CA VAL A 219 4.88 -11.55 -21.56
C VAL A 219 4.76 -10.09 -22.01
N SER A 220 5.58 -9.69 -22.99
CA SER A 220 5.48 -8.39 -23.67
C SER A 220 5.21 -8.65 -25.14
N ALA A 221 4.16 -8.02 -25.69
CA ALA A 221 3.74 -8.20 -27.09
C ALA A 221 3.62 -9.69 -27.53
N GLY A 222 3.10 -10.55 -26.67
CA GLY A 222 2.94 -11.99 -26.94
C GLY A 222 4.23 -12.83 -26.85
N ARG A 223 5.39 -12.22 -26.54
CA ARG A 223 6.67 -12.92 -26.35
C ARG A 223 7.07 -13.01 -24.89
N ARG A 224 7.62 -14.16 -24.49
CA ARG A 224 8.20 -14.35 -23.15
C ARG A 224 9.53 -13.60 -23.07
N VAL A 225 9.60 -12.58 -22.23
CA VAL A 225 10.80 -11.78 -21.98
C VAL A 225 11.39 -12.17 -20.64
N LEU A 226 12.67 -12.53 -20.65
CA LEU A 226 13.47 -12.76 -19.46
C LEU A 226 14.08 -11.42 -19.03
N GLY A 227 13.76 -10.94 -17.84
CA GLY A 227 14.19 -9.61 -17.40
C GLY A 227 14.57 -9.54 -15.92
N ILE A 228 15.35 -8.51 -15.59
CA ILE A 228 15.61 -8.09 -14.21
C ILE A 228 14.33 -7.46 -13.67
N ALA A 229 13.86 -7.88 -12.49
CA ALA A 229 12.72 -7.23 -11.87
C ALA A 229 13.01 -5.77 -11.54
N MET A 230 12.40 -4.86 -12.29
CA MET A 230 12.38 -3.44 -12.01
C MET A 230 11.23 -3.11 -11.06
N PRO A 231 11.41 -2.19 -10.11
CA PRO A 231 10.28 -1.54 -9.46
C PRO A 231 9.36 -0.89 -10.50
N PRO A 232 8.04 -0.79 -10.22
CA PRO A 232 7.10 -0.16 -11.15
C PRO A 232 7.46 1.32 -11.34
N THR A 233 7.28 1.83 -12.56
CA THR A 233 7.50 3.25 -12.87
C THR A 233 6.42 4.12 -12.22
N PRO A 234 6.67 5.42 -12.00
CA PRO A 234 5.67 6.35 -11.46
C PRO A 234 4.34 6.33 -12.24
N ALA A 235 4.42 6.32 -13.57
CA ALA A 235 3.24 6.23 -14.45
C ALA A 235 2.48 4.90 -14.29
N SER A 236 3.20 3.78 -14.17
CA SER A 236 2.57 2.47 -13.93
C SER A 236 1.83 2.42 -12.60
N VAL A 237 2.41 3.02 -11.55
CA VAL A 237 1.78 3.09 -10.23
C VAL A 237 0.52 3.96 -10.28
N ARG A 238 0.60 5.14 -10.93
CA ARG A 238 -0.57 6.00 -11.12
C ARG A 238 -1.71 5.29 -11.83
N ALA A 239 -1.42 4.59 -12.93
CA ALA A 239 -2.43 3.83 -13.67
C ALA A 239 -3.11 2.78 -12.77
N ARG A 240 -2.34 2.03 -11.98
CA ARG A 240 -2.89 1.04 -11.03
C ARG A 240 -3.73 1.68 -9.92
N VAL A 241 -3.40 2.90 -9.50
CA VAL A 241 -4.22 3.67 -8.54
C VAL A 241 -5.54 4.11 -9.17
N LEU A 242 -5.54 4.50 -10.45
CA LEU A 242 -6.77 4.80 -11.19
C LEU A 242 -7.67 3.56 -11.26
N ASP A 243 -7.12 2.40 -11.64
CA ASP A 243 -7.86 1.13 -11.68
C ASP A 243 -8.44 0.76 -10.31
N LEU A 244 -7.64 0.92 -9.24
CA LEU A 244 -8.08 0.70 -7.86
C LEU A 244 -9.26 1.58 -7.49
N ARG A 245 -9.20 2.87 -7.85
CA ARG A 245 -10.25 3.85 -7.55
C ARG A 245 -11.53 3.53 -8.32
N GLU A 246 -11.42 3.20 -9.60
CA GLU A 246 -12.56 2.82 -10.44
C GLU A 246 -13.28 1.58 -9.90
N ALA A 247 -12.52 0.55 -9.51
CA ALA A 247 -13.07 -0.65 -8.88
C ALA A 247 -13.79 -0.31 -7.55
N ALA A 248 -13.16 0.50 -6.70
CA ALA A 248 -13.76 0.91 -5.42
C ALA A 248 -15.04 1.73 -5.59
N LEU A 249 -15.12 2.57 -6.63
CA LEU A 249 -16.30 3.36 -6.97
C LEU A 249 -17.43 2.50 -7.55
N SER A 250 -17.09 1.53 -8.41
CA SER A 250 -18.07 0.62 -9.01
C SER A 250 -18.78 -0.24 -7.96
N GLU A 251 -18.03 -0.77 -7.00
CA GLU A 251 -18.58 -1.49 -5.84
C GLU A 251 -19.37 -0.57 -4.90
N SER A 252 -19.05 0.72 -4.90
CA SER A 252 -19.75 1.75 -4.10
C SER A 252 -20.95 2.37 -4.83
N ALA A 253 -21.20 2.07 -6.11
CA ALA A 253 -22.35 2.58 -6.85
C ALA A 253 -23.69 2.13 -6.21
N ASN A 254 -23.69 0.98 -5.52
CA ASN A 254 -24.83 0.51 -4.73
C ASN A 254 -25.02 1.25 -3.37
N LEU A 255 -24.08 2.13 -2.99
CA LEU A 255 -24.09 2.95 -1.77
C LEU A 255 -24.12 4.47 -2.07
N ALA A 256 -24.15 4.85 -3.36
CA ALA A 256 -23.84 6.19 -3.84
C ALA A 256 -24.91 7.28 -3.59
N GLU A 257 -26.08 6.93 -3.05
CA GLU A 257 -27.11 7.94 -2.77
C GLU A 257 -26.86 8.78 -1.50
N GLN A 258 -25.89 8.43 -0.64
CA GLN A 258 -25.89 8.99 0.73
C GLN A 258 -24.89 10.09 1.07
N SER A 259 -23.97 10.54 0.21
CA SER A 259 -23.17 11.75 0.52
C SER A 259 -22.53 12.34 -0.74
N GLY A 260 -23.05 13.50 -1.17
CA GLY A 260 -22.60 14.26 -2.33
C GLY A 260 -21.15 14.75 -2.23
N GLY A 261 -20.49 14.77 -3.39
CA GLY A 261 -19.12 15.22 -3.60
C GLY A 261 -18.33 14.23 -4.46
N ALA A 262 -17.85 14.71 -5.61
CA ALA A 262 -16.89 13.98 -6.44
C ALA A 262 -15.58 13.80 -5.64
N LEU A 263 -14.98 12.62 -5.71
CA LEU A 263 -13.67 12.40 -5.10
C LEU A 263 -12.61 13.23 -5.84
N PRO A 264 -11.55 13.73 -5.17
CA PRO A 264 -10.44 14.40 -5.84
C PRO A 264 -9.77 13.50 -6.88
N ASP A 265 -9.24 14.11 -7.94
CA ASP A 265 -8.55 13.36 -8.99
C ASP A 265 -7.21 12.79 -8.54
N VAL A 266 -6.79 11.70 -9.19
CA VAL A 266 -5.45 11.14 -9.00
C VAL A 266 -4.48 12.10 -9.69
N PRO A 267 -3.53 12.73 -8.96
CA PRO A 267 -2.65 13.73 -9.52
C PRO A 267 -1.80 13.13 -10.63
N GLU A 268 -1.41 13.97 -11.59
CA GLU A 268 -0.46 13.56 -12.62
C GLU A 268 0.90 13.24 -12.01
N VAL A 269 1.68 12.45 -12.75
CA VAL A 269 3.08 12.17 -12.39
C VAL A 269 3.86 13.47 -12.47
N SER A 270 4.70 13.75 -11.47
CA SER A 270 5.58 14.91 -11.50
C SER A 270 6.71 14.69 -12.49
N GLU A 271 6.99 15.69 -13.34
CA GLU A 271 8.13 15.72 -14.26
C GLU A 271 9.46 16.08 -13.56
N ARG A 272 9.41 16.31 -12.24
CA ARG A 272 10.58 16.60 -11.41
C ARG A 272 10.56 15.75 -10.14
N ILE A 273 11.72 15.22 -9.77
CA ILE A 273 11.95 14.58 -8.48
C ILE A 273 12.08 15.68 -7.41
N PRO A 274 11.31 15.62 -6.31
CA PRO A 274 11.44 16.55 -5.20
C PRO A 274 12.85 16.59 -4.61
N ASP A 275 13.31 17.76 -4.16
CA ASP A 275 14.69 17.97 -3.71
C ASP A 275 15.07 17.07 -2.51
N ASP A 276 14.11 16.78 -1.62
CA ASP A 276 14.31 15.88 -0.48
C ASP A 276 14.57 14.43 -0.95
N VAL A 277 13.85 13.97 -1.96
CA VAL A 277 14.03 12.64 -2.56
C VAL A 277 15.30 12.61 -3.42
N GLN A 278 15.60 13.67 -4.16
CA GLN A 278 16.83 13.78 -4.96
C GLN A 278 18.08 13.71 -4.06
N ALA A 279 18.05 14.38 -2.91
CA ALA A 279 19.13 14.31 -1.93
C ALA A 279 19.37 12.88 -1.41
N VAL A 280 18.32 12.07 -1.30
CA VAL A 280 18.43 10.66 -0.90
C VAL A 280 19.03 9.81 -2.02
N LEU A 281 18.63 10.05 -3.27
CA LEU A 281 19.19 9.37 -4.43
C LEU A 281 20.69 9.66 -4.60
N ASN A 282 21.08 10.93 -4.49
CA ASN A 282 22.47 11.36 -4.59
C ASN A 282 23.32 10.83 -3.44
N ARG A 283 22.76 10.67 -2.23
CA ARG A 283 23.50 10.14 -1.06
C ARG A 283 23.85 8.67 -1.13
N ARG A 284 23.21 7.92 -2.01
CA ARG A 284 23.70 6.59 -2.40
C ARG A 284 25.16 6.66 -2.91
N GLU A 285 25.65 7.85 -3.27
CA GLU A 285 27.02 8.14 -3.74
C GLU A 285 27.91 8.88 -2.69
N GLY A 286 27.42 9.22 -1.48
CA GLY A 286 28.22 9.88 -0.42
C GLY A 286 27.37 10.52 0.69
N ALA A 287 27.77 10.41 1.96
CA ALA A 287 26.90 10.60 3.14
C ALA A 287 26.87 12.04 3.72
N GLU A 288 25.67 12.62 3.84
CA GLU A 288 25.35 13.79 4.66
C GLU A 288 24.10 13.51 5.55
N PRO A 289 24.01 14.05 6.77
CA PRO A 289 22.89 13.81 7.69
C PRO A 289 21.56 14.39 7.21
N MET A 290 20.46 13.66 7.46
CA MET A 290 19.08 14.09 7.17
C MET A 290 18.55 15.05 8.24
N PRO A 291 17.64 15.99 7.88
CA PRO A 291 16.63 16.45 8.84
C PRO A 291 15.72 15.28 9.21
N GLY A 292 15.34 15.17 10.48
CA GLY A 292 14.60 14.03 11.01
C GLY A 292 13.30 13.74 10.26
N LEU A 293 13.07 12.45 9.97
CA LEU A 293 11.84 11.99 9.36
C LEU A 293 10.79 11.67 10.42
N ASN A 294 9.54 12.02 10.11
CA ASN A 294 8.40 11.78 11.00
C ASN A 294 7.64 10.48 10.67
N ARG A 295 8.04 9.76 9.62
CA ARG A 295 7.43 8.50 9.16
C ARG A 295 8.42 7.65 8.39
N TRP A 296 8.11 6.36 8.25
CA TRP A 296 8.85 5.46 7.39
C TRP A 296 8.77 5.89 5.93
N ARG A 297 9.90 5.91 5.23
CA ARG A 297 9.94 6.26 3.81
C ARG A 297 10.66 5.16 3.03
N LEU A 298 10.01 4.67 1.96
CA LEU A 298 10.68 3.85 0.94
C LEU A 298 10.73 4.60 -0.38
N THR A 299 11.88 4.58 -1.04
CA THR A 299 12.07 5.12 -2.38
C THR A 299 12.40 3.99 -3.34
N PHE A 300 11.44 3.65 -4.21
CA PHE A 300 11.53 2.68 -5.28
C PHE A 300 12.16 3.34 -6.52
N VAL A 301 13.30 2.80 -6.94
CA VAL A 301 14.09 3.37 -8.04
C VAL A 301 13.94 2.50 -9.29
N SER A 302 13.19 3.01 -10.26
CA SER A 302 13.09 2.45 -11.60
C SER A 302 14.04 3.17 -12.57
N ALA A 303 14.42 2.44 -13.62
CA ALA A 303 15.20 2.93 -14.74
C ALA A 303 14.64 2.18 -15.95
N SER A 304 13.63 2.76 -16.59
CA SER A 304 13.01 2.15 -17.76
C SER A 304 14.07 1.89 -18.84
N PRO A 305 14.02 0.79 -19.62
CA PRO A 305 14.83 0.66 -20.84
C PRO A 305 14.29 1.60 -21.93
N ALA A 306 15.14 2.01 -22.88
CA ALA A 306 14.69 2.84 -24.00
C ALA A 306 13.67 2.06 -24.82
N SER A 307 12.63 2.72 -25.31
CA SER A 307 11.96 2.25 -26.52
C SER A 307 13.01 2.31 -27.62
N SER A 308 13.64 1.18 -27.90
CA SER A 308 14.45 0.99 -29.10
C SER A 308 13.50 0.94 -30.29
N ASP A 309 12.98 2.09 -30.70
CA ASP A 309 12.20 2.29 -31.93
C ASP A 309 12.43 3.73 -32.42
N GLU A 310 13.70 4.13 -32.58
CA GLU A 310 14.13 5.22 -33.46
C GLU A 310 15.56 4.90 -33.94
N GLU A 311 15.68 3.96 -34.88
CA GLU A 311 16.77 3.89 -35.88
C GLU A 311 16.30 3.12 -37.12
#